data_AF-A0A3L5HBW1-F1
#
_entry.id   AF-A0A3L5HBW1-F1
#
_cell.length_a   1.000
_cell.length_b   1.000
_cell.length_c   1.000
_cell.angle_alpha   90.00
_cell.angle_beta   90.00
_cell.angle_gamma   90.00
#
_symmetry.space_group_name_H-M   'P 1'
#
loop_
_entity.id
_entity.type
_entity.pdbx_description
1 polymer ?
#
loop_
_entity_poly.entity_id
_entity_poly.type
_entity_poly.pdbx_seq_one_letter_code
_entity_poly.pdbx_strand_id
1 'polypeptide(L)' 'LTQKDLSERLGVTQQTYSRLEANPASASIERLFKVFSILGVKISFSSATTSSERKQTEEMLKSNSPARQEDW' A
#
# COMPACT_ATOMS: atom_id res chain seq x y z
N LEU A 1 17.78 0.26 18.39
CA LEU A 1 17.18 -1.01 17.93
C LEU A 1 18.16 -1.65 16.97
N THR A 2 18.73 -2.79 17.35
CA THR A 2 19.76 -3.51 16.57
C THR A 2 19.15 -4.66 15.77
N GLN A 3 19.92 -5.21 14.84
CA GLN A 3 19.57 -6.43 14.11
C GLN A 3 19.25 -7.59 15.06
N LYS A 4 20.01 -7.70 16.17
CA LYS A 4 19.77 -8.67 17.24
C LYS A 4 18.42 -8.45 17.91
N ASP A 5 18.12 -7.23 18.34
CA ASP A 5 16.85 -6.90 18.99
C ASP A 5 15.65 -7.21 18.09
N LEU A 6 15.78 -6.94 16.78
CA LEU A 6 14.76 -7.27 15.79
C LEU A 6 14.59 -8.79 15.68
N SER A 7 15.69 -9.53 15.50
CA SER A 7 15.64 -11.00 15.38
C SER A 7 14.97 -11.67 16.58
N GLU A 8 15.28 -11.21 17.80
CA GLU A 8 14.67 -11.70 19.05
C GLU A 8 13.16 -11.40 19.09
N ARG A 9 12.75 -10.17 18.77
CA ARG A 9 11.33 -9.78 18.71
C ARG A 9 10.55 -10.50 17.60
N LEU A 10 11.22 -10.89 16.53
CA LEU A 10 10.67 -11.68 15.42
C LEU A 10 10.71 -13.20 15.68
N GLY A 11 11.22 -13.64 16.83
CA GLY A 11 11.33 -15.05 17.21
C GLY A 11 12.26 -15.86 16.31
N VAL A 12 13.30 -15.24 15.75
CA VAL A 12 14.26 -15.92 14.86
C VAL A 12 15.70 -15.65 15.26
N THR A 13 16.62 -16.41 14.68
CA THR A 13 18.05 -16.15 14.79
C THR A 13 18.45 -14.89 14.00
N GLN A 14 19.56 -14.26 14.41
CA GLN A 14 20.15 -13.14 13.65
C GLN A 14 20.47 -13.54 12.21
N GLN A 15 21.02 -14.74 11.97
CA GLN A 15 21.32 -15.21 10.62
C GLN A 15 20.08 -15.30 9.73
N THR A 16 18.95 -15.77 10.27
CA THR A 16 17.66 -15.79 9.55
C THR A 16 17.19 -14.37 9.24
N TYR A 17 17.40 -13.43 10.15
CA TYR A 17 17.09 -12.03 9.91
C TYR A 17 18.04 -11.38 8.87
N SER A 18 19.33 -11.70 8.87
CA SER A 18 20.28 -11.22 7.85
C SER A 18 19.92 -11.71 6.44
N ARG A 19 19.39 -12.94 6.32
CA ARG A 19 18.86 -13.44 5.03
C ARG A 19 17.63 -12.65 4.58
N LEU A 20 16.77 -12.27 5.51
CA LEU A 20 15.61 -11.42 5.23
C LEU A 20 16.06 -10.03 4.73
N GLU A 21 17.11 -9.45 5.31
CA GLU A 21 17.66 -8.17 4.84
C GLU A 21 18.33 -8.28 3.47
N ALA A 22 18.99 -9.41 3.16
CA ALA A 22 19.61 -9.66 1.86
C ALA A 22 18.60 -9.87 0.73
N ASN A 23 17.39 -10.38 1.03
CA ASN A 23 16.31 -10.53 0.07
C ASN A 23 14.92 -10.31 0.70
N PRO A 24 14.49 -9.04 0.87
CA PRO A 24 13.22 -8.72 1.53
C PRO A 24 12.00 -9.20 0.75
N ALA A 25 12.11 -9.41 -0.57
CA ALA A 25 11.01 -9.93 -1.40
C ALA A 25 10.68 -11.40 -1.11
N SER A 26 11.59 -12.15 -0.49
CA SER A 26 11.33 -13.52 -0.04
C SER A 26 10.58 -13.61 1.29
N ALA A 27 10.47 -12.49 2.03
CA ALA A 27 9.77 -12.46 3.29
C ALA A 27 8.27 -12.57 3.07
N SER A 28 7.58 -13.32 3.95
CA SER A 28 6.13 -13.29 3.98
C SER A 28 5.62 -11.90 4.34
N ILE A 29 4.44 -11.55 3.83
CA ILE A 29 3.79 -10.26 4.14
C ILE A 29 3.61 -10.07 5.66
N GLU A 30 3.20 -11.12 6.38
CA GLU A 30 3.09 -11.13 7.84
C GLU A 30 4.40 -10.70 8.51
N ARG A 31 5.52 -11.19 7.98
CA ARG A 31 6.83 -10.93 8.56
C ARG A 31 7.29 -9.50 8.30
N LEU A 32 7.02 -8.96 7.11
CA LEU A 32 7.23 -7.54 6.80
C LEU A 32 6.39 -6.65 7.74
N PHE A 33 5.11 -6.97 7.95
CA PHE A 33 4.24 -6.24 8.87
C PHE A 33 4.75 -6.25 10.31
N LYS A 34 5.27 -7.39 10.79
CA LYS A 34 5.89 -7.50 12.12
C LYS A 34 7.12 -6.60 12.22
N VAL A 35 8.01 -6.63 11.22
CA VAL A 35 9.19 -5.74 11.17
C VAL A 35 8.76 -4.26 11.22
N PHE A 36 7.82 -3.85 10.39
CA PHE A 36 7.32 -2.48 10.35
C PHE A 36 6.66 -2.05 11.67
N SER A 37 5.88 -2.94 12.28
CA SER A 37 5.27 -2.70 13.59
C SER A 37 6.32 -2.49 14.69
N ILE A 38 7.38 -3.31 14.70
CA ILE A 38 8.48 -3.18 15.69
C ILE A 38 9.26 -1.88 15.47
N LEU A 39 9.42 -1.45 14.22
CA LEU A 39 10.08 -0.19 13.86
C LEU A 39 9.19 1.05 14.07
N GLY A 40 7.91 0.89 14.41
CA GLY A 40 6.97 2.00 14.56
C GLY A 40 6.55 2.64 13.23
N VAL A 41 6.66 1.91 12.12
CA VAL A 41 6.28 2.38 10.79
C VAL A 41 4.75 2.26 10.61
N LYS A 42 4.10 3.37 10.28
CA LYS A 42 2.68 3.41 9.91
C LYS A 42 2.53 3.06 8.43
N ILE A 43 1.79 2.00 8.12
CA ILE A 43 1.46 1.60 6.75
C ILE A 43 0.07 2.14 6.41
N SER A 44 -0.05 2.83 5.28
CA SER A 44 -1.34 3.30 4.75
C SER A 44 -1.53 2.73 3.36
N PHE A 45 -2.68 2.08 3.14
CA PHE A 45 -3.08 1.61 1.82
C PHE A 45 -4.03 2.63 1.21
N SER A 46 -3.61 3.24 0.11
CA SER A 46 -4.49 4.05 -0.72
C SER A 46 -4.98 3.19 -1.88
N SER A 47 -6.29 3.15 -2.09
CA SER A 47 -6.82 2.64 -3.35
C SER A 47 -6.32 3.56 -4.47
N ALA A 48 -5.60 3.01 -5.44
CA ALA A 48 -5.40 3.66 -6.72
C ALA A 48 -6.72 3.59 -7.49
N THR A 49 -7.78 4.24 -6.98
CA THR A 49 -8.83 4.66 -7.88
C THR A 49 -8.15 5.66 -8.79
N THR A 50 -7.88 5.26 -10.02
CA THR A 50 -7.50 6.15 -11.10
C THR A 50 -8.45 7.34 -11.01
N SER A 51 -7.96 8.47 -10.50
CA SER A 51 -8.80 9.67 -10.35
C SER A 51 -9.36 10.13 -11.71
N SER A 52 -8.87 9.54 -12.80
CA SER A 52 -9.32 9.62 -14.18
C SER A 52 -10.74 9.04 -14.39
N GLU A 53 -11.15 7.98 -13.69
CA GLU A 53 -12.47 7.37 -13.90
C GLU A 53 -13.60 8.24 -13.34
N ARG A 54 -13.43 8.81 -12.13
CA ARG A 54 -14.47 9.66 -11.54
C ARG A 54 -14.70 10.97 -12.31
N LYS A 55 -13.66 11.56 -12.90
CA LYS A 55 -13.81 12.77 -13.72
C LYS A 55 -14.49 12.49 -15.06
N GLN A 56 -14.15 11.36 -15.72
CA GLN A 56 -14.77 10.98 -16.99
C GLN A 56 -16.27 10.66 -16.83
N THR A 57 -16.66 9.98 -15.75
CA THR A 57 -18.08 9.66 -15.51
C THR A 57 -18.91 10.93 -15.22
N GLU A 58 -18.36 11.90 -14.48
CA GLU A 58 -19.04 13.18 -14.22
C GLU A 58 -19.14 14.08 -15.47
N GLU A 59 -18.11 14.12 -16.32
CA GLU A 59 -18.16 14.85 -17.60
C GLU A 59 -19.13 14.22 -18.59
N MET A 60 -19.16 12.88 -18.69
CA MET A 60 -20.06 12.16 -19.59
C MET A 60 -21.54 12.24 -19.16
N LEU A 61 -21.81 12.29 -17.86
CA LEU A 61 -23.15 12.54 -17.31
C LEU A 61 -23.62 13.98 -17.55
N LYS A 62 -22.72 14.97 -17.51
CA LYS A 62 -23.03 16.36 -17.84
C LYS A 62 -23.23 16.58 -19.34
N SER A 63 -22.43 15.93 -20.18
CA SER A 63 -22.54 16.07 -21.65
C SER A 63 -23.82 15.46 -22.21
N ASN A 64 -24.32 14.40 -21.58
CA ASN A 64 -25.53 13.68 -22.00
C ASN A 64 -26.80 14.13 -21.24
N SER A 65 -26.75 15.28 -20.55
CA SER A 65 -27.91 15.81 -19.84
C SER A 65 -28.92 16.42 -20.85
N PRO A 66 -30.22 16.07 -20.78
CA PRO A 66 -31.25 16.56 -21.70
C PRO A 66 -31.39 18.08 -21.72
N ALA A 67 -30.93 18.76 -20.65
CA ALA A 67 -30.99 20.21 -20.50
C ALA A 67 -30.16 20.99 -21.54
N ARG A 68 -29.31 20.33 -22.33
CA ARG A 68 -28.49 20.95 -23.39
C ARG A 68 -29.06 20.76 -24.81
N GLN A 69 -30.12 19.97 -24.99
CA GLN A 69 -30.67 19.67 -26.33
C GLN A 69 -31.82 20.58 -26.77
N GLU A 70 -32.14 21.64 -26.01
CA GLU A 70 -33.22 22.58 -26.34
C GLU A 70 -32.69 23.99 -26.57
N ASP A 71 -31.80 24.16 -27.56
CA ASP A 71 -31.54 25.46 -28.17
C ASP A 71 -32.05 25.40 -29.62
N TRP A 72 -33.25 25.96 -29.83
CA TRP A 72 -33.89 26.20 -31.13
C TRP A 72 -33.25 27.39 -31.85
#